data_AF-A0A1C6IFB5-F1
#
_entry.id   AF-A0A1C6IFB5-F1
#
_cell.length_a   1.000
_cell.length_b   1.000
_cell.length_c   1.000
_cell.angle_alpha   90.00
_cell.angle_beta   90.00
_cell.angle_gamma   90.00
#
_symmetry.space_group_name_H-M   'P 1'
#
loop_
_entity.id
_entity.type
_entity.pdbx_description
1 polymer ?
#
loop_
_entity_poly.entity_id
_entity_poly.type
_entity_poly.pdbx_seq_one_letter_code
_entity_poly.pdbx_strand_id
1 'polypeptide(L)'
;MKKIIFAQVMADNGKSVFSGLFDENGDPVSVETECDDSGVTLTIWRNAPERERRDCGISEEEIERTCAMHDDCSDCPLWDYCNEDEEVL
;
A
#
# COMPACT_ATOMS: atom_id res chain seq x y z
N MET A 1 2.52 -20.41 20.98
CA MET A 1 1.59 -19.96 19.92
C MET A 1 0.29 -19.50 20.54
N LYS A 2 -0.04 -18.22 20.44
CA LYS A 2 -1.37 -17.73 20.82
C LYS A 2 -2.32 -18.13 19.69
N LYS A 3 -3.28 -19.01 19.97
CA LYS A 3 -4.35 -19.34 19.01
C LYS A 3 -5.34 -18.19 19.04
N ILE A 4 -5.31 -17.36 18.01
CA ILE A 4 -6.31 -16.31 17.84
C ILE A 4 -7.36 -16.87 16.88
N ILE A 5 -8.61 -16.98 17.35
CA ILE A 5 -9.74 -17.40 16.53
C ILE A 5 -10.57 -16.16 16.25
N PHE A 6 -10.53 -15.66 15.03
CA PHE A 6 -11.46 -14.67 14.51
C PHE A 6 -12.49 -15.38 13.64
N ALA A 7 -13.76 -15.01 13.82
CA ALA A 7 -14.85 -15.45 12.97
C ALA A 7 -15.56 -14.20 12.46
N GLN A 8 -15.76 -14.14 11.15
CA GLN A 8 -16.62 -13.16 10.52
C GLN A 8 -17.58 -13.87 9.59
N VAL A 9 -18.81 -13.39 9.59
CA VAL A 9 -19.86 -13.87 8.70
C VAL A 9 -20.16 -12.74 7.74
N MET A 10 -20.06 -13.03 6.45
CA MET A 10 -20.52 -12.14 5.38
C MET A 10 -21.88 -12.67 4.93
N ALA A 11 -22.94 -11.90 5.15
CA ALA A 11 -24.31 -12.28 4.82
C ALA A 11 -24.69 -11.88 3.38
N ASP A 12 -23.94 -10.96 2.79
CA ASP A 12 -24.16 -10.38 1.47
C ASP A 12 -22.81 -10.17 0.77
N ASN A 13 -22.87 -9.89 -0.54
CA ASN A 13 -21.71 -9.45 -1.30
C ASN A 13 -21.12 -8.19 -0.65
N GLY A 14 -19.80 -8.09 -0.67
CA GLY A 14 -19.10 -6.97 -0.07
C GLY A 14 -17.68 -7.29 0.30
N LYS A 15 -17.09 -6.38 1.08
CA LYS A 15 -15.68 -6.37 1.38
C LYS A 15 -15.49 -6.10 2.87
N SER A 16 -14.59 -6.82 3.53
CA SER A 16 -14.23 -6.58 4.92
C SER A 16 -12.74 -6.74 5.16
N VAL A 17 -12.18 -5.83 5.96
CA VAL A 17 -10.76 -5.79 6.30
C VAL A 17 -10.58 -6.02 7.79
N PHE A 18 -9.66 -6.91 8.14
CA PHE A 18 -9.21 -7.17 9.50
C PHE A 18 -7.82 -6.62 9.70
N SER A 19 -7.68 -5.85 10.77
CA SER A 19 -6.41 -5.37 11.31
C SER A 19 -6.13 -6.00 12.68
N GLY A 20 -4.93 -5.79 13.20
CA GLY A 20 -4.49 -6.36 14.48
C GLY A 20 -3.94 -7.78 14.40
N LEU A 21 -3.64 -8.25 13.19
CA LEU A 21 -2.84 -9.44 12.94
C LEU A 21 -1.38 -9.03 12.72
N PHE A 22 -0.46 -9.91 13.11
CA PHE A 22 0.98 -9.68 13.01
C PHE A 22 1.66 -10.94 12.48
N ASP A 23 2.73 -10.75 11.72
CA ASP A 23 3.57 -11.86 11.25
C ASP A 23 4.50 -12.39 12.37
N GLU A 24 5.40 -13.31 12.03
CA GLU A 24 6.35 -13.89 12.98
C GLU A 24 7.36 -12.88 13.55
N ASN A 25 7.61 -11.78 12.83
CA ASN A 25 8.52 -10.71 13.23
C ASN A 25 7.82 -9.64 14.07
N GLY A 26 6.48 -9.68 14.13
CA GLY A 26 5.66 -8.68 14.80
C GLY A 26 5.26 -7.52 13.89
N ASP A 27 5.41 -7.66 12.57
CA ASP A 27 4.99 -6.65 11.61
C ASP A 27 3.47 -6.76 11.34
N PRO A 28 2.74 -5.64 11.23
CA PRO A 28 1.29 -5.65 11.06
C PRO A 28 0.88 -6.21 9.69
N VAL A 29 -0.08 -7.12 9.71
CA VAL A 29 -0.67 -7.76 8.52
C VAL A 29 -2.13 -7.36 8.43
N SER A 30 -2.58 -7.08 7.20
CA SER A 30 -3.97 -6.86 6.87
C SER A 30 -4.52 -8.09 6.15
N VAL A 31 -5.74 -8.47 6.52
CA VAL A 31 -6.46 -9.56 5.87
C VAL A 31 -7.77 -9.01 5.37
N GLU A 32 -8.11 -9.31 4.13
CA GLU A 32 -9.33 -8.88 3.51
C GLU A 32 -10.11 -10.07 2.99
N THR A 33 -11.42 -10.03 3.22
CA THR A 33 -12.34 -10.97 2.63
C THR A 33 -13.29 -10.21 1.71
N GLU A 34 -13.38 -10.66 0.47
CA GLU A 34 -14.34 -10.16 -0.51
C GLU A 34 -15.27 -11.30 -0.90
N CYS A 35 -16.57 -11.02 -0.94
CA CYS A 35 -17.61 -11.94 -1.39
C CYS A 35 -18.35 -11.29 -2.55
N ASP A 36 -18.47 -12.01 -3.66
CA ASP A 36 -19.21 -11.60 -4.85
C ASP A 36 -19.99 -12.79 -5.44
N ASP A 37 -20.66 -12.57 -6.56
CA ASP A 37 -21.47 -13.60 -7.23
C ASP A 37 -20.63 -14.79 -7.77
N SER A 38 -19.30 -14.63 -7.86
CA SER A 38 -18.34 -15.64 -8.29
C SER A 38 -17.76 -16.45 -7.11
N GLY A 39 -17.90 -15.97 -5.88
CA GLY A 39 -17.50 -16.68 -4.67
C GLY A 39 -16.84 -15.79 -3.62
N VAL A 40 -15.85 -16.34 -2.92
CA VAL A 40 -15.15 -15.66 -1.82
C VAL A 40 -13.65 -15.63 -2.09
N THR A 41 -13.06 -14.45 -1.99
CA THR A 41 -11.62 -14.22 -2.08
C THR A 41 -11.06 -13.79 -0.72
N LEU A 42 -9.90 -14.33 -0.37
CA LEU A 42 -9.15 -13.94 0.81
C LEU A 42 -7.79 -13.40 0.38
N THR A 43 -7.53 -12.13 0.71
CA THR A 43 -6.27 -11.46 0.38
C THR A 43 -5.54 -11.14 1.67
N ILE A 44 -4.23 -11.44 1.72
CA ILE A 44 -3.37 -11.21 2.88
C ILE A 44 -2.15 -10.43 2.41
N TRP A 45 -1.90 -9.27 3.01
CA TRP A 45 -0.73 -8.47 2.72
C TRP A 45 -0.10 -7.93 3.99
N ARG A 46 1.24 -7.82 3.97
CA ARG A 46 1.95 -7.03 4.98
C ARG A 46 1.69 -5.57 4.69
N ASN A 47 1.33 -4.81 5.71
CA ASN A 47 1.36 -3.38 5.59
C ASN A 47 2.83 -3.02 5.45
N ALA A 48 3.29 -2.73 4.24
CA ALA A 48 4.57 -2.08 4.09
C ALA A 48 4.48 -0.83 4.98
N PRO A 49 5.43 -0.57 5.90
CA PRO A 49 5.49 0.75 6.49
C PRO A 49 5.49 1.70 5.30
N GLU A 50 4.59 2.70 5.31
CA GLU A 50 4.79 3.88 4.48
C GLU A 50 6.26 4.19 4.70
N ARG A 51 7.09 4.00 3.67
CA ARG A 51 8.44 4.50 3.74
C ARG A 51 8.18 5.96 4.02
N GLU A 52 8.50 6.44 5.23
CA GLU A 52 8.61 7.87 5.47
C GLU A 52 9.40 8.33 4.25
N ARG A 53 8.72 9.01 3.30
CA ARG A 53 9.37 9.55 2.12
C ARG A 53 10.38 10.45 2.78
N ARG A 54 11.63 9.97 2.89
CA ARG A 54 12.68 10.72 3.57
C ARG A 54 12.66 12.01 2.81
N ASP A 55 12.27 13.08 3.50
CA ASP A 55 12.44 14.42 2.99
C ASP A 55 13.94 14.51 2.74
N CYS A 56 14.32 14.29 1.48
CA CYS A 56 15.70 14.22 1.07
C CYS A 56 16.31 15.64 1.02
N GLY A 57 15.56 16.63 1.56
CA GLY A 57 15.96 18.02 1.69
C GLY A 57 15.90 18.77 0.37
N ILE A 58 15.30 18.17 -0.66
CA ILE A 58 15.07 18.82 -1.95
C ILE A 58 13.68 19.46 -1.91
N SER A 59 13.63 20.74 -2.25
CA SER A 59 12.35 21.44 -2.40
C SER A 59 11.61 20.96 -3.66
N GLU A 60 10.28 21.11 -3.69
CA GLU A 60 9.47 20.88 -4.89
C GLU A 60 9.98 21.69 -6.09
N GLU A 61 10.44 22.92 -5.88
CA GLU A 61 11.03 23.76 -6.93
C GLU A 61 12.32 23.16 -7.52
N GLU A 62 13.15 22.49 -6.69
CA GLU A 62 14.35 21.81 -7.16
C GLU A 62 14.02 20.52 -7.93
N ILE A 63 12.95 19.82 -7.53
CA ILE A 63 12.42 18.66 -8.26
C ILE A 63 11.90 19.12 -9.63
N GLU A 64 11.02 20.11 -9.67
CA GLU A 64 10.46 20.66 -10.90
C GLU A 64 11.54 21.18 -11.84
N ARG A 65 12.52 21.93 -11.34
CA ARG A 65 13.63 22.44 -12.17
C ARG A 65 14.48 21.32 -12.75
N THR A 66 14.70 20.26 -11.99
CA THR A 66 15.50 19.11 -12.43
C THR A 66 14.73 18.29 -13.46
N CYS A 67 13.44 18.02 -13.21
CA CYS A 67 12.62 17.23 -14.13
C CYS A 67 12.11 18.02 -15.34
N ALA A 68 12.02 19.35 -15.31
CA ALA A 68 11.66 20.19 -16.45
C ALA A 68 12.67 20.15 -17.61
N MET A 69 13.87 19.60 -17.38
CA MET A 69 14.87 19.33 -18.42
C MET A 69 14.62 18.00 -19.15
N HIS A 70 13.68 17.17 -18.67
CA HIS A 70 13.31 15.88 -19.23
C HIS A 70 11.88 15.97 -19.79
N ASP A 71 11.65 15.35 -20.94
CA ASP A 71 10.34 15.41 -21.62
C ASP A 71 9.25 14.57 -20.89
N ASP A 72 9.67 13.57 -20.10
CA ASP A 72 8.81 12.72 -19.26
C ASP A 72 9.43 12.51 -17.87
N CYS A 73 8.61 12.45 -16.80
CA CYS A 73 9.10 12.15 -15.44
C CYS A 73 9.87 10.83 -15.40
N SER A 74 9.54 9.85 -16.26
CA SER A 74 10.15 8.51 -16.33
C SER A 74 11.66 8.51 -16.57
N ASP A 75 12.17 9.56 -17.23
CA ASP A 75 13.60 9.75 -17.48
C ASP A 75 14.25 10.71 -16.47
N CYS A 76 13.48 11.26 -15.53
CA CYS A 76 13.99 12.15 -14.49
C CYS A 76 14.75 11.34 -13.42
N PRO A 77 15.97 11.75 -13.02
CA PRO A 77 16.69 11.15 -11.89
C PRO A 77 15.93 11.21 -10.56
N LEU A 78 14.91 12.07 -10.47
CA LEU A 78 14.01 12.23 -9.34
C LEU A 78 12.61 11.65 -9.63
N TRP A 79 12.51 10.61 -10.47
CA TRP A 79 11.22 9.99 -10.85
C TRP A 79 10.36 9.60 -9.65
N ASP A 80 10.96 9.04 -8.59
CA ASP A 80 10.27 8.70 -7.33
C ASP A 80 9.64 9.92 -6.60
N TYR A 81 10.04 11.13 -6.98
CA TYR A 81 9.55 12.41 -6.46
C TYR A 81 8.64 13.16 -7.45
N CYS A 82 8.82 12.93 -8.75
CA CYS A 82 8.03 13.51 -9.85
C CYS A 82 6.71 12.75 -10.07
N ASN A 83 6.71 11.44 -9.85
CA ASN A 83 5.56 10.58 -10.02
C ASN A 83 4.82 10.41 -8.69
N GLU A 84 4.15 11.48 -8.23
CA GLU A 84 3.34 11.44 -7.00
C GLU A 84 2.01 10.68 -7.16
N ASP A 85 1.67 10.23 -8.37
CA ASP A 85 0.35 9.69 -8.73
C ASP A 85 0.37 8.21 -9.17
N GLU A 86 1.32 7.40 -8.72
CA GLU A 86 1.21 5.94 -8.87
C GLU A 86 0.88 5.31 -7.52
N GLU A 87 -0.42 5.28 -7.20
CA GLU A 87 -0.97 4.32 -6.25
C GLU A 87 -0.46 2.93 -6.66
N VAL A 88 0.48 2.41 -5.88
CA VAL A 88 1.02 1.07 -6.06
C VAL A 88 -0.14 0.10 -5.80
N LEU A 89 -0.73 -0.41 -6.89
CA LEU A 89 -1.80 -1.42 -6.90
C LEU A 89 -1.48 -2.63 -6.03
#